data_AF-A0A6V7IKT8-F1
#
_entry.id   AF-A0A6V7IKT8-F1
#
_cell.length_a   1.000
_cell.length_b   1.000
_cell.length_c   1.000
_cell.angle_alpha   90.00
_cell.angle_beta   90.00
_cell.angle_gamma   90.00
#
_symmetry.space_group_name_H-M   'P 1'
#
loop_
_entity.id
_entity.type
_entity.pdbx_description
1 polymer ?
#
loop_
_entity_poly.entity_id
_entity_poly.type
_entity_poly.pdbx_seq_one_letter_code
_entity_poly.pdbx_strand_id
1 'polypeptide(L)'
;IDARMDKIVEGKRRKLYGLTCSKKKMKKQLDSDTSVALEKIVINRDELFAREVAKIADLDEAEQIIQTHTAYPWAEKDDIKEAVWNYPSTEKQNFRFKIFEDLWKKGLYITQGEKFGGDFLAYR
;
A
#
# COMPACT_ATOMS: atom_id res chain seq x y z
N ILE A 1 8.36 6.77 -15.44
CA ILE A 1 7.30 7.75 -15.80
C ILE A 1 7.01 7.66 -17.31
N ASP A 2 8.06 7.56 -18.11
CA ASP A 2 8.03 7.52 -19.59
C ASP A 2 7.08 6.48 -20.20
N ALA A 3 7.15 5.22 -19.77
CA ALA A 3 6.30 4.14 -20.31
C ALA A 3 4.79 4.35 -20.08
N ARG A 4 4.39 5.16 -19.08
CA ARG A 4 2.98 5.56 -18.89
C ARG A 4 2.62 6.72 -19.82
N MET A 5 3.53 7.66 -20.03
CA MET A 5 3.27 8.79 -20.94
C MET A 5 3.19 8.37 -22.39
N ASP A 6 3.97 7.39 -22.83
CA ASP A 6 3.85 6.84 -24.19
C ASP A 6 2.45 6.27 -24.47
N LYS A 7 1.86 5.58 -23.49
CA LYS A 7 0.48 5.07 -23.59
C LYS A 7 -0.56 6.19 -23.66
N ILE A 8 -0.32 7.30 -22.96
CA ILE A 8 -1.22 8.46 -22.97
C ILE A 8 -1.14 9.17 -24.32
N VAL A 9 0.07 9.38 -24.86
CA VAL A 9 0.30 9.95 -26.20
C VAL A 9 -0.36 9.09 -27.28
N GLU A 10 -0.14 7.77 -27.24
CA GLU A 10 -0.75 6.82 -28.18
C GLU A 10 -2.29 6.86 -28.12
N GLY A 11 -2.86 6.85 -26.90
CA GLY A 11 -4.30 6.98 -26.71
C GLY A 11 -4.85 8.30 -27.26
N LYS A 12 -4.12 9.41 -27.11
CA LYS A 12 -4.51 10.71 -27.66
C LYS A 12 -4.46 10.74 -29.19
N ARG A 13 -3.42 10.16 -29.80
CA ARG A 13 -3.31 10.00 -31.27
C ARG A 13 -4.51 9.26 -31.83
N ARG A 14 -4.88 8.12 -31.21
CA ARG A 14 -6.05 7.33 -31.62
C ARG A 14 -7.35 8.11 -31.50
N LYS A 15 -7.54 8.88 -30.41
CA LYS A 15 -8.74 9.75 -30.25
C LYS A 15 -8.82 10.84 -31.30
N LEU A 16 -7.71 11.51 -31.62
CA LEU A 16 -7.65 12.54 -32.66
C LEU A 16 -7.98 11.98 -34.04
N TYR A 17 -7.57 10.73 -34.30
CA TYR A 17 -7.92 9.99 -35.51
C TYR A 17 -9.35 9.40 -35.50
N GLY A 18 -10.14 9.59 -34.43
CA GLY A 18 -11.51 9.09 -34.33
C GLY A 18 -11.64 7.61 -33.93
N LEU A 19 -10.55 6.95 -33.50
CA LEU A 19 -10.56 5.56 -33.06
C LEU A 19 -11.03 5.40 -31.61
N THR A 20 -11.75 4.30 -31.36
CA THR A 20 -12.17 3.93 -30.00
C THR A 20 -10.98 3.44 -29.16
N CYS A 21 -10.85 3.96 -27.94
CA CYS A 21 -9.70 3.72 -27.06
C CYS A 21 -9.97 2.73 -25.92
N SER A 22 -10.93 1.80 -26.09
CA SER A 22 -11.20 0.79 -25.05
C SER A 22 -10.02 -0.18 -24.89
N LYS A 23 -9.82 -0.75 -23.68
CA LYS A 23 -8.71 -1.67 -23.39
C LYS A 23 -8.61 -2.84 -24.38
N LYS A 24 -9.76 -3.36 -24.84
CA LYS A 24 -9.82 -4.44 -25.85
C LYS A 24 -9.36 -3.97 -27.23
N LYS A 25 -9.69 -2.73 -27.64
CA LYS A 25 -9.30 -2.14 -28.93
C LYS A 25 -7.84 -1.68 -28.94
N MET A 26 -7.31 -1.26 -27.79
CA MET A 26 -5.90 -0.89 -27.63
C MET A 26 -4.95 -2.08 -27.85
N LYS A 27 -5.33 -3.28 -27.41
CA LYS A 27 -4.54 -4.52 -27.59
C LYS A 27 -4.60 -5.11 -29.00
N LYS A 28 -5.58 -4.72 -29.83
CA LYS A 28 -5.69 -5.24 -31.20
C LYS A 28 -4.67 -4.53 -32.08
N GLN A 29 -3.91 -5.29 -32.87
CA GLN A 29 -3.03 -4.74 -33.89
C GLN A 29 -3.84 -3.90 -34.88
N LEU A 30 -3.35 -2.70 -35.18
CA LEU A 30 -3.94 -1.86 -36.22
C LEU A 30 -3.44 -2.30 -37.59
N ASP A 31 -4.21 -1.93 -38.60
CA ASP A 31 -3.81 -2.08 -39.99
C ASP A 31 -2.62 -1.15 -40.32
N SER A 32 -1.81 -1.56 -41.29
CA SER A 32 -0.59 -0.88 -41.73
C SER A 32 -0.83 0.62 -41.94
N ASP A 33 -1.88 0.93 -42.69
CA ASP A 33 -2.16 2.28 -43.17
C ASP A 33 -2.62 3.20 -42.03
N THR A 34 -3.32 2.63 -41.05
CA THR A 34 -3.76 3.38 -39.86
C THR A 34 -2.63 3.64 -38.87
N SER A 35 -1.66 2.72 -38.75
CA SER A 35 -0.47 2.94 -37.91
C SER A 35 0.37 4.10 -38.43
N VAL A 36 0.62 4.14 -39.74
CA VAL A 36 1.37 5.22 -40.40
C VAL A 36 0.66 6.56 -40.25
N ALA A 37 -0.67 6.59 -40.36
CA ALA A 37 -1.44 7.81 -40.16
C ALA A 37 -1.37 8.34 -38.72
N LEU A 38 -1.31 7.46 -37.71
CA LEU A 38 -1.19 7.84 -36.30
C LEU A 38 0.20 8.37 -35.96
N GLU A 39 1.26 7.81 -36.55
CA GLU A 39 2.65 8.26 -36.33
C GLU A 39 2.90 9.67 -36.87
N LYS A 40 2.19 10.07 -37.93
CA LYS A 40 2.24 11.45 -38.47
C LYS A 40 1.67 12.49 -37.52
N ILE A 41 0.86 12.10 -36.53
CA ILE A 41 0.30 13.03 -35.54
C ILE A 41 1.38 13.35 -34.49
N VAL A 42 2.00 14.52 -34.66
CA VAL A 42 2.97 15.06 -33.71
C VAL A 42 2.23 15.57 -32.47
N ILE A 43 2.61 15.05 -31.30
CA ILE A 43 2.10 15.51 -30.01
C ILE A 43 3.31 15.89 -29.17
N ASN A 44 3.35 17.14 -28.72
CA ASN A 44 4.38 17.60 -27.80
C ASN A 44 4.16 16.93 -26.43
N ARG A 45 5.15 16.16 -25.98
CA ARG A 45 5.10 15.41 -24.72
C ARG A 45 5.10 16.33 -23.51
N ASP A 46 5.89 17.40 -23.55
CA ASP A 46 6.13 18.25 -22.39
C ASP A 46 4.91 19.14 -22.12
N GLU A 47 4.32 19.70 -23.18
CA GLU A 47 3.04 20.43 -23.09
C GLU A 47 1.90 19.55 -22.60
N LEU A 48 1.85 18.30 -23.08
CA LEU A 48 0.85 17.34 -22.63
C LEU A 48 1.02 17.02 -21.14
N PHE A 49 2.24 16.79 -20.71
CA PHE A 49 2.57 16.52 -19.32
C PHE A 49 2.19 17.70 -18.42
N ALA A 50 2.61 18.91 -18.77
CA ALA A 50 2.26 20.12 -18.03
C ALA A 50 0.73 20.27 -17.88
N ARG A 51 -0.03 20.00 -18.95
CA ARG A 51 -1.50 20.05 -18.90
C ARG A 51 -2.13 18.99 -17.99
N GLU A 52 -1.59 17.77 -17.96
CA GLU A 52 -2.11 16.72 -17.08
C GLU A 52 -1.71 16.96 -15.62
N VAL A 53 -0.50 17.46 -15.37
CA VAL A 53 -0.04 17.86 -14.03
C VAL A 53 -0.89 19.01 -13.49
N ALA A 54 -1.22 20.01 -14.31
CA ALA A 54 -2.09 21.10 -13.91
C ALA A 54 -3.53 20.69 -13.52
N LYS A 55 -3.96 19.46 -13.86
CA LYS A 55 -5.25 18.90 -13.41
C LYS A 55 -5.17 18.21 -12.06
N ILE A 56 -3.97 17.87 -11.60
CA ILE A 56 -3.76 17.31 -10.28
C ILE A 56 -3.91 18.47 -9.32
N ALA A 57 -5.03 18.50 -8.58
CA ALA A 57 -5.20 19.45 -7.50
C ALA A 57 -4.17 19.13 -6.40
N ASP A 58 -3.54 20.16 -5.85
CA ASP A 58 -2.80 20.02 -4.61
C ASP A 58 -3.79 19.56 -3.54
N LEU A 59 -3.44 18.48 -2.83
CA LEU A 59 -4.25 17.99 -1.73
C LEU A 59 -4.15 19.00 -0.59
N ASP A 60 -5.30 19.29 0.03
CA ASP A 60 -5.34 20.06 1.28
C ASP A 60 -4.45 19.38 2.32
N GLU A 61 -3.88 20.14 3.25
CA GLU A 61 -2.91 19.63 4.23
C GLU A 61 -3.50 18.45 5.03
N ALA A 62 -4.81 18.48 5.30
CA ALA A 62 -5.53 17.41 5.99
C ALA A 62 -5.74 16.14 5.16
N GLU A 63 -5.63 16.21 3.83
CA GLU A 63 -5.87 15.11 2.89
C GLU A 63 -4.57 14.51 2.34
N GLN A 64 -3.42 15.05 2.74
CA GLN A 64 -2.12 14.55 2.33
C GLN A 64 -1.81 13.22 3.01
N ILE A 65 -1.36 12.25 2.21
CA ILE A 65 -0.87 10.98 2.72
C ILE A 65 0.55 11.21 3.23
N ILE A 66 0.70 11.32 4.55
CA ILE A 66 2.02 11.36 5.20
C ILE A 66 2.50 9.93 5.47
N GLN A 67 3.78 9.67 5.22
CA GLN A 67 4.40 8.40 5.58
C GLN A 67 4.49 8.30 7.10
N THR A 68 3.90 7.25 7.68
CA THR A 68 4.12 6.93 9.08
C THR A 68 5.50 6.33 9.26
N HIS A 69 6.24 6.83 10.26
CA HIS A 69 7.56 6.31 10.56
C HIS A 69 7.47 4.86 11.05
N THR A 70 8.20 3.94 10.41
CA THR A 70 8.28 2.52 10.79
C THR A 70 9.32 2.24 11.87
N ALA A 71 10.12 3.25 12.19
CA ALA A 71 11.08 3.28 13.30
C ALA A 71 10.96 4.64 13.99
N TYR A 72 11.39 4.72 15.24
CA TYR A 72 11.34 5.99 15.96
C TYR A 72 12.35 6.98 15.34
N PRO A 73 11.88 8.11 14.75
CA PRO A 73 12.70 8.95 13.89
C PRO A 73 13.79 9.73 14.65
N TRP A 74 13.68 9.85 15.97
CA TRP A 74 14.54 10.69 16.82
C TRP A 74 15.33 9.89 17.86
N ALA A 75 15.43 8.56 17.72
CA ALA A 75 16.29 7.75 18.58
C ALA A 75 17.60 7.52 17.83
N GLU A 76 18.69 7.94 18.44
CA GLU A 76 19.99 7.41 18.06
C GLU A 76 20.05 5.93 18.48
N LYS A 77 20.89 5.12 17.83
CA LYS A 77 21.00 3.69 18.16
C LYS A 77 21.31 3.45 19.64
N ASP A 78 22.00 4.40 20.26
CA ASP A 78 22.40 4.38 21.66
C ASP A 78 21.27 4.80 22.63
N ASP A 79 20.21 5.46 22.14
CA ASP A 79 19.02 5.81 22.92
C ASP A 79 18.07 4.60 23.12
N ILE A 80 18.17 3.60 22.24
CA ILE A 80 17.33 2.41 22.27
C ILE A 80 17.92 1.40 23.26
N LYS A 81 17.53 1.53 24.53
CA LYS A 81 17.88 0.53 25.54
C LYS A 81 17.18 -0.79 25.22
N GLU A 82 17.96 -1.87 25.16
CA GLU A 82 17.41 -3.22 25.04
C GLU A 82 16.57 -3.54 26.29
N ALA A 83 15.27 -3.73 26.08
CA ALA A 83 14.36 -4.06 27.17
C ALA A 83 14.57 -5.53 27.57
N VAL A 84 15.17 -5.76 28.73
CA VAL A 84 15.31 -7.12 29.27
C VAL A 84 13.94 -7.64 29.66
N TRP A 85 13.46 -8.66 28.94
CA TRP A 85 12.18 -9.30 29.20
C TRP A 85 12.25 -10.16 30.46
N ASN A 86 11.84 -9.58 31.60
CA ASN A 86 11.89 -10.23 32.92
C ASN A 86 10.56 -10.88 33.34
N TYR A 87 9.68 -11.22 32.39
CA TYR A 87 8.43 -11.92 32.71
C TYR A 87 8.60 -13.44 32.58
N PRO A 88 8.06 -14.25 33.51
CA PRO A 88 7.37 -13.90 34.76
C PRO A 88 8.34 -13.60 35.92
N SER A 89 8.08 -12.54 36.69
CA SER A 89 8.92 -12.13 37.85
C SER A 89 8.24 -12.30 39.20
N THR A 90 6.90 -12.26 39.25
CA THR A 90 6.13 -12.41 40.50
C THR A 90 5.48 -13.79 40.59
N GLU A 91 5.16 -14.26 41.80
CA GLU A 91 4.45 -15.52 42.00
C GLU A 91 3.13 -15.58 41.22
N LYS A 92 2.37 -14.48 41.21
CA LYS A 92 1.11 -14.38 40.44
C LYS A 92 1.35 -14.53 38.94
N GLN A 93 2.40 -13.92 38.40
CA GLN A 93 2.76 -14.06 36.99
C GLN A 93 3.23 -15.47 36.65
N ASN A 94 4.01 -16.09 37.54
CA ASN A 94 4.44 -17.48 37.41
C ASN A 94 3.25 -18.44 37.38
N PHE A 95 2.29 -18.25 38.29
CA PHE A 95 1.06 -19.03 38.32
C PHE A 95 0.24 -18.85 37.04
N ARG A 96 0.03 -17.60 36.62
CA ARG A 96 -0.67 -17.26 35.37
C ARG A 96 0.02 -17.86 34.14
N PHE A 97 1.36 -17.84 34.10
CA PHE A 97 2.15 -18.45 33.03
C PHE A 97 1.98 -19.97 32.97
N LYS A 98 2.03 -20.66 34.11
CA LYS A 98 1.81 -22.13 34.15
C LYS A 98 0.42 -22.52 33.65
N ILE A 99 -0.61 -21.75 34.00
CA ILE A 99 -1.97 -21.96 33.48
C ILE A 99 -2.00 -21.76 31.97
N PHE A 100 -1.40 -20.67 31.47
CA PHE A 100 -1.30 -20.42 30.03
C PHE A 100 -0.59 -21.56 29.30
N GLU A 101 0.54 -22.04 29.83
CA GLU A 101 1.33 -23.14 29.25
C GLU A 101 0.51 -24.44 29.16
N ASP A 102 -0.23 -24.79 30.22
CA ASP A 102 -1.09 -25.98 30.24
C ASP A 102 -2.24 -25.88 29.22
N LEU A 103 -2.93 -24.74 29.17
CA LEU A 103 -4.00 -24.50 28.20
C LEU A 103 -3.48 -24.53 26.76
N TRP A 104 -2.29 -23.99 26.53
CA TRP A 104 -1.67 -23.96 25.20
C TRP A 104 -1.28 -25.36 24.73
N LYS A 105 -0.69 -26.17 25.62
CA LYS A 105 -0.37 -27.58 25.34
C LYS A 105 -1.59 -28.44 25.03
N LYS A 106 -2.77 -28.04 25.53
CA LYS A 106 -4.06 -28.67 25.20
C LYS A 106 -4.60 -28.28 23.82
N GLY A 107 -3.89 -27.43 23.07
CA GLY A 107 -4.29 -27.00 21.72
C GLY A 107 -5.40 -25.94 21.71
N LEU A 108 -5.65 -25.29 22.84
CA LEU A 108 -6.65 -24.21 22.93
C LEU A 108 -6.04 -22.90 22.43
N TYR A 109 -6.85 -22.09 21.74
CA TYR A 109 -6.48 -20.73 21.40
C TYR A 109 -6.82 -19.80 22.56
N ILE A 110 -5.82 -19.07 23.09
CA ILE A 110 -5.94 -18.31 24.33
C ILE A 110 -5.83 -16.80 24.04
N THR A 111 -6.78 -16.02 24.53
CA THR A 111 -6.76 -14.56 24.49
C THR A 111 -6.97 -13.96 25.90
N GLN A 112 -6.94 -12.63 26.01
CA GLN A 112 -7.19 -11.94 27.28
C GLN A 112 -8.66 -12.06 27.69
N GLY A 113 -8.90 -12.52 28.93
CA GLY A 113 -10.24 -12.72 29.49
C GLY A 113 -10.82 -11.53 30.25
N GLU A 114 -10.12 -10.39 30.30
CA GLU A 114 -10.45 -9.27 31.19
C GLU A 114 -11.88 -8.73 30.99
N LYS A 115 -12.35 -8.71 29.74
CA LYS A 115 -13.72 -8.31 29.38
C LYS A 115 -14.82 -9.19 29.98
N PHE A 116 -14.48 -10.39 30.44
CA PHE A 116 -15.39 -11.38 30.98
C PHE A 116 -15.11 -11.69 32.46
N GLY A 117 -14.25 -10.88 33.12
CA GLY A 117 -13.89 -11.07 34.51
C GLY A 117 -12.95 -12.26 34.77
N GLY A 118 -12.28 -12.78 33.74
CA GLY A 118 -11.31 -13.87 33.85
C GLY A 118 -9.90 -13.48 33.43
N ASP A 119 -8.90 -14.28 33.79
CA ASP A 119 -7.51 -14.04 33.37
C ASP A 119 -7.26 -14.38 31.89
N PHE A 120 -7.99 -15.37 31.39
CA PHE A 120 -7.86 -15.91 30.04
C PHE A 120 -9.24 -16.22 29.45
N LEU A 121 -9.32 -16.11 28.14
CA LEU A 121 -10.44 -16.59 27.34
C LEU A 121 -9.91 -17.69 26.41
N ALA A 122 -10.40 -18.91 26.57
CA ALA A 122 -9.94 -20.07 25.82
C ALA A 122 -10.98 -20.50 24.79
N TYR A 123 -10.53 -20.74 23.57
CA TYR A 123 -11.31 -21.25 22.45
C TYR A 123 -10.81 -22.64 22.07
N ARG A 124 -11.73 -23.46 21.53
CA ARG A 124 -11.44 -24.79 21.02
C ARG A 124 -11.42 -24.81 19.51
#